data_AF-A0A7C7JAR8-F1
#
_entry.id   AF-A0A7C7JAR8-F1
#
_cell.length_a   1.000
_cell.length_b   1.000
_cell.length_c   1.000
_cell.angle_alpha   90.00
_cell.angle_beta   90.00
_cell.angle_gamma   90.00
#
_symmetry.space_group_name_H-M   'P 1'
#
loop_
_entity.id
_entity.type
_entity.pdbx_description
1 polymer ?
#
loop_
_entity_poly.entity_id
_entity_poly.type
_entity_poly.pdbx_seq_one_letter_code
_entity_poly.pdbx_strand_id
1 'polypeptide(L)'
;FDSLDIIDEWDFINNDGNTANETVDEDNYGQHNHGTMVFSTLAGYDPGNLIGPAFDSEFLLAKTEDVPNESQVEEDNYVAALEWGEQNGADVASSSLGYLDWYSYCDMDGNTGVTTIAVDIATYLGVLCITSAGNWGTSEPPPDPCDTLYYYISAPADADSVISVGAVNSEGDIAYFSSHGPTYDGRIKPEVCARGVSTWCVNANSDSYRTASGTSLSAPLVSGAAAVILSAHPDWTPMQVREAMMMTSDRVDTPDNDYGYGVIDVMAAIDYETSAIDENSIPDEFSILNIYPNPFNPTTTMQFKVGTDGHTSLHVYDITGHLVETIINEKLMAGDHYYKWDASGLSSGIYFIHINLPTGNITQKITYLK
;
A
#
# COMPACT_ATOMS: atom_id res chain seq x y z
N PHE A 1 -12.44 5.98 -22.82
CA PHE A 1 -12.57 4.88 -21.84
C PHE A 1 -12.94 3.55 -22.48
N ASP A 2 -13.36 3.52 -23.76
CA ASP A 2 -13.71 2.29 -24.50
C ASP A 2 -12.61 1.20 -24.59
N SER A 3 -11.35 1.56 -24.28
CA SER A 3 -10.22 0.63 -24.25
C SER A 3 -9.87 0.13 -22.85
N LEU A 4 -10.57 0.58 -21.80
CA LEU A 4 -10.30 0.16 -20.44
C LEU A 4 -10.90 -1.22 -20.15
N ASP A 5 -10.18 -2.01 -19.39
CA ASP A 5 -10.67 -3.28 -18.84
C ASP A 5 -11.09 -3.08 -17.38
N ILE A 6 -12.36 -2.73 -17.17
CA ILE A 6 -12.95 -2.64 -15.83
C ILE A 6 -13.51 -4.03 -15.49
N ILE A 7 -12.86 -4.71 -14.56
CA ILE A 7 -13.19 -6.08 -14.16
C ILE A 7 -14.43 -6.09 -13.27
N ASP A 8 -14.50 -5.14 -12.33
CA ASP A 8 -15.64 -4.96 -11.45
C ASP A 8 -15.71 -3.53 -10.91
N GLU A 9 -16.87 -3.14 -10.44
CA GLU A 9 -17.09 -1.84 -9.81
C GLU A 9 -18.05 -1.96 -8.63
N TRP A 10 -17.83 -1.15 -7.58
CA TRP A 10 -18.69 -1.11 -6.41
C TRP A 10 -18.82 0.29 -5.83
N ASP A 11 -20.07 0.71 -5.63
CA ASP A 11 -20.42 1.93 -4.92
C ASP A 11 -20.71 1.60 -3.45
N PHE A 12 -19.81 2.00 -2.56
CA PHE A 12 -19.94 1.77 -1.12
C PHE A 12 -20.88 2.78 -0.44
N ILE A 13 -21.23 3.87 -1.12
CA ILE A 13 -22.18 4.89 -0.63
C ILE A 13 -23.61 4.37 -0.80
N ASN A 14 -23.92 3.87 -2.00
CA ASN A 14 -25.25 3.36 -2.35
C ASN A 14 -25.38 1.84 -2.15
N ASN A 15 -24.26 1.15 -1.93
CA ASN A 15 -24.15 -0.30 -1.72
C ASN A 15 -24.69 -1.11 -2.91
N ASP A 16 -24.16 -0.81 -4.09
CA ASP A 16 -24.44 -1.54 -5.33
C ASP A 16 -23.22 -1.60 -6.28
N GLY A 17 -23.38 -2.20 -7.45
CA GLY A 17 -22.32 -2.36 -8.45
C GLY A 17 -22.30 -1.28 -9.53
N ASN A 18 -22.58 -0.02 -9.19
CA ASN A 18 -22.63 1.08 -10.16
C ASN A 18 -21.93 2.33 -9.61
N THR A 19 -20.71 2.61 -10.06
CA THR A 19 -19.95 3.78 -9.57
C THR A 19 -20.31 5.10 -10.24
N ALA A 20 -21.25 5.10 -11.20
CA ALA A 20 -21.73 6.31 -11.85
C ALA A 20 -22.59 7.17 -10.92
N ASN A 21 -22.94 8.38 -11.37
CA ASN A 21 -23.95 9.18 -10.72
C ASN A 21 -25.34 8.55 -10.94
N GLU A 22 -26.14 8.47 -9.89
CA GLU A 22 -27.47 7.84 -9.89
C GLU A 22 -28.60 8.85 -9.58
N THR A 23 -28.24 9.98 -8.98
CA THR A 23 -29.16 11.02 -8.52
C THR A 23 -28.83 12.37 -9.15
N VAL A 24 -29.85 13.24 -9.20
CA VAL A 24 -29.70 14.63 -9.65
C VAL A 24 -28.77 15.42 -8.72
N ASP A 25 -28.72 15.05 -7.44
CA ASP A 25 -27.82 15.70 -6.49
C ASP A 25 -26.37 15.32 -6.78
N GLU A 26 -26.05 14.05 -7.01
CA GLU A 26 -24.71 13.62 -7.44
C GLU A 26 -24.26 14.29 -8.74
N ASP A 27 -25.17 14.51 -9.69
CA ASP A 27 -24.89 15.30 -10.90
C ASP A 27 -24.59 16.77 -10.58
N ASN A 28 -25.40 17.40 -9.73
CA ASN A 28 -25.22 18.81 -9.36
C ASN A 28 -23.94 19.07 -8.57
N TYR A 29 -23.55 18.13 -7.71
CA TYR A 29 -22.32 18.19 -6.92
C TYR A 29 -21.09 17.71 -7.71
N GLY A 30 -21.29 17.09 -8.88
CA GLY A 30 -20.20 16.58 -9.70
C GLY A 30 -19.46 15.43 -9.00
N GLN A 31 -20.21 14.53 -8.37
CA GLN A 31 -19.74 13.42 -7.56
C GLN A 31 -18.61 12.61 -8.24
N HIS A 32 -18.78 12.27 -9.52
CA HIS A 32 -17.78 11.52 -10.29
C HIS A 32 -16.56 12.35 -10.77
N ASN A 33 -16.59 13.68 -10.64
CA ASN A 33 -15.63 14.56 -11.34
C ASN A 33 -14.18 14.29 -10.96
N HIS A 34 -13.91 14.20 -9.66
CA HIS A 34 -12.55 14.00 -9.15
C HIS A 34 -12.03 12.62 -9.53
N GLY A 35 -12.78 11.55 -9.20
CA GLY A 35 -12.43 10.17 -9.57
C GLY A 35 -12.18 10.01 -11.07
N THR A 36 -13.01 10.62 -11.93
CA THR A 36 -12.82 10.58 -13.39
C THR A 36 -11.52 11.25 -13.84
N MET A 37 -11.16 12.40 -13.25
CA MET A 37 -9.89 13.07 -13.54
C MET A 37 -8.69 12.22 -13.11
N VAL A 38 -8.70 11.73 -11.86
CA VAL A 38 -7.64 10.90 -11.28
C VAL A 38 -7.46 9.62 -12.10
N PHE A 39 -8.55 8.90 -12.35
CA PHE A 39 -8.53 7.65 -13.11
C PHE A 39 -8.00 7.85 -14.53
N SER A 40 -8.32 8.97 -15.18
CA SER A 40 -7.78 9.27 -16.52
C SER A 40 -6.25 9.44 -16.54
N THR A 41 -5.66 9.96 -15.46
CA THR A 41 -4.20 10.10 -15.38
C THR A 41 -3.48 8.79 -15.16
N LEU A 42 -4.16 7.81 -14.55
CA LEU A 42 -3.67 6.44 -14.36
C LEU A 42 -3.84 5.59 -15.62
N ALA A 43 -5.05 5.61 -16.20
CA ALA A 43 -5.51 4.58 -17.14
C ALA A 43 -5.90 5.12 -18.53
N GLY A 44 -5.98 6.44 -18.71
CA GLY A 44 -6.48 7.02 -19.96
C GLY A 44 -5.67 6.58 -21.18
N TYR A 45 -6.34 6.24 -22.28
CA TYR A 45 -5.69 5.87 -23.53
C TYR A 45 -6.33 6.58 -24.73
N ASP A 46 -5.71 7.68 -25.14
CA ASP A 46 -5.99 8.40 -26.37
C ASP A 46 -4.66 8.90 -26.98
N PRO A 47 -3.99 8.06 -27.79
CA PRO A 47 -2.68 8.36 -28.35
C PRO A 47 -2.60 9.72 -29.05
N GLY A 48 -1.64 10.54 -28.62
CA GLY A 48 -1.46 11.92 -29.09
C GLY A 48 -2.11 12.98 -28.18
N ASN A 49 -2.98 12.58 -27.25
CA ASN A 49 -3.64 13.47 -26.30
C ASN A 49 -3.35 13.11 -24.84
N LEU A 50 -3.66 11.89 -24.41
CA LEU A 50 -3.49 11.43 -23.03
C LEU A 50 -3.18 9.93 -23.00
N ILE A 51 -2.08 9.55 -22.35
CA ILE A 51 -1.74 8.15 -22.08
C ILE A 51 -1.35 8.08 -20.60
N GLY A 52 -2.17 7.39 -19.81
CA GLY A 52 -1.86 7.05 -18.43
C GLY A 52 -0.84 5.91 -18.36
N PRO A 53 -0.02 5.82 -17.30
CA PRO A 53 1.04 4.82 -17.23
C PRO A 53 0.54 3.37 -17.17
N ALA A 54 -0.66 3.13 -16.65
CA ALA A 54 -1.28 1.81 -16.51
C ALA A 54 -2.42 1.57 -17.52
N PHE A 55 -2.38 2.19 -18.69
CA PHE A 55 -3.49 2.19 -19.64
C PHE A 55 -3.97 0.81 -20.14
N ASP A 56 -3.15 -0.24 -19.96
CA ASP A 56 -3.42 -1.62 -20.37
C ASP A 56 -3.58 -2.57 -19.17
N SER A 57 -3.75 -2.02 -17.96
CA SER A 57 -4.06 -2.78 -16.75
C SER A 57 -5.54 -3.11 -16.64
N GLU A 58 -5.85 -4.08 -15.80
CA GLU A 58 -7.19 -4.39 -15.33
C GLU A 58 -7.55 -3.49 -14.13
N PHE A 59 -8.81 -3.07 -14.02
CA PHE A 59 -9.25 -2.11 -13.01
C PHE A 59 -10.44 -2.57 -12.20
N LEU A 60 -10.37 -2.29 -10.89
CA LEU A 60 -11.48 -2.33 -9.96
C LEU A 60 -11.82 -0.90 -9.56
N LEU A 61 -13.08 -0.49 -9.71
CA LEU A 61 -13.52 0.87 -9.35
C LEU A 61 -14.31 0.85 -8.05
N ALA A 62 -13.85 1.60 -7.04
CA ALA A 62 -14.53 1.75 -5.77
C ALA A 62 -14.93 3.22 -5.55
N LYS A 63 -16.22 3.48 -5.29
CA LYS A 63 -16.72 4.80 -4.92
C LYS A 63 -16.99 4.82 -3.41
N THR A 64 -16.25 5.65 -2.68
CA THR A 64 -16.19 5.61 -1.20
C THR A 64 -16.59 6.91 -0.50
N GLU A 65 -16.47 8.06 -1.17
CA GLU A 65 -16.68 9.40 -0.59
C GLU A 65 -17.95 10.06 -1.12
N ASP A 66 -18.77 10.65 -0.24
CA ASP A 66 -19.98 11.41 -0.58
C ASP A 66 -19.65 12.92 -0.60
N VAL A 67 -19.37 13.47 -1.79
CA VAL A 67 -18.94 14.87 -1.96
C VAL A 67 -19.83 15.90 -1.24
N PRO A 68 -21.17 15.80 -1.25
CA PRO A 68 -22.01 16.74 -0.48
C PRO A 68 -21.95 16.55 1.04
N ASN A 69 -21.57 15.37 1.57
CA ASN A 69 -21.59 15.07 2.99
C ASN A 69 -20.34 14.28 3.44
N GLU A 70 -19.21 14.99 3.59
CA GLU A 70 -18.02 14.42 4.23
C GLU A 70 -18.36 13.97 5.66
N SER A 71 -18.27 12.67 5.90
CA SER A 71 -18.68 12.06 7.16
C SER A 71 -17.85 10.83 7.46
N GLN A 72 -17.72 10.49 8.74
CA GLN A 72 -16.77 9.47 9.18
C GLN A 72 -17.03 8.07 8.59
N VAL A 73 -18.23 7.81 8.06
CA VAL A 73 -18.54 6.56 7.35
C VAL A 73 -17.67 6.36 6.10
N GLU A 74 -17.09 7.41 5.55
CA GLU A 74 -16.18 7.33 4.41
C GLU A 74 -14.91 6.55 4.76
N GLU A 75 -14.46 6.58 6.03
CA GLU A 75 -13.36 5.73 6.50
C GLU A 75 -13.75 4.26 6.46
N ASP A 76 -14.97 3.91 6.88
CA ASP A 76 -15.49 2.55 6.83
C ASP A 76 -15.65 2.07 5.37
N ASN A 77 -16.14 2.94 4.49
CA ASN A 77 -16.25 2.66 3.05
C ASN A 77 -14.89 2.44 2.41
N TYR A 78 -13.89 3.25 2.77
CA TYR A 78 -12.51 3.10 2.29
C TYR A 78 -11.90 1.77 2.73
N VAL A 79 -12.09 1.39 4.00
CA VAL A 79 -11.64 0.09 4.53
C VAL A 79 -12.32 -1.05 3.76
N ALA A 80 -13.64 -0.99 3.58
CA ALA A 80 -14.39 -1.99 2.85
C ALA A 80 -13.97 -2.09 1.38
N ALA A 81 -13.60 -0.98 0.76
CA ALA A 81 -13.06 -0.94 -0.60
C ALA A 81 -11.68 -1.61 -0.71
N LEU A 82 -10.79 -1.41 0.28
CA LEU A 82 -9.51 -2.11 0.33
C LEU A 82 -9.69 -3.62 0.53
N GLU A 83 -10.59 -4.04 1.43
CA GLU A 83 -10.93 -5.45 1.65
C GLU A 83 -11.51 -6.08 0.38
N TRP A 84 -12.42 -5.40 -0.29
CA TRP A 84 -13.01 -5.84 -1.55
C TRP A 84 -11.98 -5.91 -2.69
N GLY A 85 -11.09 -4.92 -2.79
CA GLY A 85 -10.01 -4.90 -3.76
C GLY A 85 -9.04 -6.07 -3.57
N GLU A 86 -8.59 -6.32 -2.33
CA GLU A 86 -7.74 -7.46 -1.98
C GLU A 86 -8.43 -8.78 -2.32
N GLN A 87 -9.70 -8.94 -1.94
CA GLN A 87 -10.48 -10.15 -2.21
C GLN A 87 -10.60 -10.45 -3.72
N ASN A 88 -10.63 -9.41 -4.56
CA ASN A 88 -10.70 -9.53 -6.02
C ASN A 88 -9.32 -9.56 -6.70
N GLY A 89 -8.23 -9.56 -5.92
CA GLY A 89 -6.87 -9.74 -6.44
C GLY A 89 -6.19 -8.47 -6.92
N ALA A 90 -6.52 -7.30 -6.35
CA ALA A 90 -5.81 -6.07 -6.65
C ALA A 90 -4.33 -6.14 -6.23
N ASP A 91 -3.41 -5.86 -7.16
CA ASP A 91 -1.98 -5.73 -6.86
C ASP A 91 -1.62 -4.32 -6.34
N VAL A 92 -2.35 -3.30 -6.79
CA VAL A 92 -2.10 -1.88 -6.46
C VAL A 92 -3.41 -1.18 -6.10
N ALA A 93 -3.43 -0.47 -4.98
CA ALA A 93 -4.52 0.44 -4.60
C ALA A 93 -4.08 1.90 -4.79
N SER A 94 -4.84 2.66 -5.60
CA SER A 94 -4.60 4.08 -5.84
C SER A 94 -5.65 4.92 -5.13
N SER A 95 -5.22 5.73 -4.16
CA SER A 95 -6.10 6.54 -3.32
C SER A 95 -5.73 8.01 -3.42
N SER A 96 -6.68 8.85 -3.82
CA SER A 96 -6.45 10.29 -4.02
C SER A 96 -7.28 11.16 -3.07
N LEU A 97 -7.35 10.72 -1.82
CA LEU A 97 -8.15 11.25 -0.71
C LEU A 97 -7.29 11.38 0.55
N GLY A 98 -7.85 11.98 1.60
CA GLY A 98 -7.22 12.05 2.92
C GLY A 98 -8.16 12.61 3.97
N TYR A 99 -8.04 12.11 5.21
CA TYR A 99 -8.93 12.41 6.32
C TYR A 99 -8.19 13.14 7.43
N LEU A 100 -8.74 14.28 7.85
CA LEU A 100 -8.19 15.15 8.88
C LEU A 100 -9.18 15.42 10.02
N ASP A 101 -10.46 15.51 9.68
CA ASP A 101 -11.54 16.06 10.52
C ASP A 101 -11.74 15.34 11.86
N TRP A 102 -11.36 14.06 11.93
CA TRP A 102 -11.55 13.20 13.11
C TRP A 102 -10.24 12.90 13.84
N TYR A 103 -9.14 13.49 13.40
CA TYR A 103 -7.80 13.23 13.93
C TYR A 103 -7.15 14.50 14.48
N SER A 104 -6.12 14.28 15.28
CA SER A 104 -5.12 15.27 15.67
C SER A 104 -3.78 14.96 15.01
N TYR A 105 -2.84 15.90 15.03
CA TYR A 105 -1.48 15.58 14.57
C TYR A 105 -0.86 14.45 15.40
N CYS A 106 -1.17 14.35 16.71
CA CYS A 106 -0.74 13.25 17.58
C CYS A 106 -1.15 11.85 17.07
N ASP A 107 -2.21 11.76 16.27
CA ASP A 107 -2.69 10.51 15.69
C ASP A 107 -2.02 10.17 14.35
N MET A 108 -1.23 11.09 13.77
CA MET A 108 -0.46 10.87 12.54
C MET A 108 0.83 10.12 12.87
N ASP A 109 0.72 8.98 13.54
CA ASP A 109 1.83 8.14 14.02
C ASP A 109 1.96 6.85 13.20
N GLY A 110 1.19 6.70 12.13
CA GLY A 110 1.19 5.51 11.27
C GLY A 110 0.44 4.33 11.88
N ASN A 111 -0.17 4.49 13.05
CA ASN A 111 -0.74 3.37 13.80
C ASN A 111 -2.12 3.66 14.41
N THR A 112 -2.61 4.91 14.34
CA THR A 112 -3.86 5.31 15.00
C THR A 112 -5.05 5.41 14.03
N GLY A 113 -4.85 5.98 12.84
CA GLY A 113 -5.94 6.19 11.89
C GLY A 113 -6.60 4.88 11.43
N VAL A 114 -7.93 4.85 11.34
CA VAL A 114 -8.67 3.67 10.87
C VAL A 114 -8.21 3.28 9.46
N THR A 115 -8.13 4.27 8.57
CA THR A 115 -7.68 4.09 7.19
C THR A 115 -6.17 3.81 7.11
N THR A 116 -5.38 4.37 8.03
CA THR A 116 -3.94 4.10 8.19
C THR A 116 -3.70 2.62 8.48
N ILE A 117 -4.37 2.07 9.49
CA ILE A 117 -4.31 0.66 9.86
C ILE A 117 -4.77 -0.24 8.70
N ALA A 118 -5.83 0.16 7.99
CA ALA A 118 -6.34 -0.61 6.85
C ALA A 118 -5.31 -0.69 5.71
N VAL A 119 -4.61 0.41 5.41
CA VAL A 119 -3.52 0.41 4.43
C VAL A 119 -2.37 -0.51 4.82
N ASP A 120 -1.98 -0.52 6.10
CA ASP A 120 -0.94 -1.43 6.57
C ASP A 120 -1.35 -2.91 6.48
N ILE A 121 -2.63 -3.21 6.76
CA ILE A 121 -3.16 -4.57 6.59
C ILE A 121 -3.20 -4.96 5.11
N ALA A 122 -3.71 -4.10 4.23
CA ALA A 122 -3.78 -4.37 2.79
C ALA A 122 -2.38 -4.60 2.19
N THR A 123 -1.41 -3.76 2.57
CA THR A 123 -0.02 -3.91 2.13
C THR A 123 0.63 -5.19 2.66
N TYR A 124 0.35 -5.56 3.92
CA TYR A 124 0.78 -6.84 4.47
C TYR A 124 0.20 -8.05 3.73
N LEU A 125 -1.02 -7.93 3.18
CA LEU A 125 -1.69 -8.98 2.40
C LEU A 125 -1.23 -9.05 0.94
N GLY A 126 -0.45 -8.07 0.47
CA GLY A 126 0.15 -8.08 -0.87
C GLY A 126 -0.34 -6.97 -1.79
N VAL A 127 -1.23 -6.07 -1.34
CA VAL A 127 -1.73 -4.95 -2.14
C VAL A 127 -0.85 -3.72 -1.91
N LEU A 128 -0.14 -3.22 -2.92
CA LEU A 128 0.64 -2.00 -2.76
C LEU A 128 -0.27 -0.77 -2.71
N CYS A 129 -0.38 -0.15 -1.54
CA CYS A 129 -1.17 1.07 -1.34
C CYS A 129 -0.38 2.35 -1.63
N ILE A 130 -0.95 3.22 -2.47
CA ILE A 130 -0.37 4.49 -2.89
C ILE A 130 -1.39 5.60 -2.66
N THR A 131 -1.06 6.57 -1.83
CA THR A 131 -1.98 7.61 -1.36
C THR A 131 -1.43 9.00 -1.63
N SER A 132 -2.27 9.93 -2.08
CA SER A 132 -1.89 11.35 -2.18
C SER A 132 -1.57 11.95 -0.81
N ALA A 133 -0.50 12.74 -0.68
CA ALA A 133 -0.11 13.32 0.61
C ALA A 133 -1.12 14.31 1.20
N GLY A 134 -1.96 14.92 0.35
CA GLY A 134 -2.89 16.00 0.71
C GLY A 134 -2.50 17.34 0.09
N ASN A 135 -3.41 18.32 0.16
CA ASN A 135 -3.24 19.65 -0.45
C ASN A 135 -3.21 20.77 0.62
N TRP A 136 -2.68 20.46 1.80
CA TRP A 136 -2.63 21.34 2.95
C TRP A 136 -1.20 21.67 3.39
N GLY A 137 -0.31 21.92 2.42
CA GLY A 137 1.09 22.28 2.67
C GLY A 137 1.24 23.54 3.52
N THR A 138 2.03 23.43 4.59
CA THR A 138 2.32 24.51 5.56
C THR A 138 3.68 24.31 6.19
N SER A 139 4.53 25.34 6.24
CA SER A 139 5.93 25.19 6.69
C SER A 139 6.17 24.55 8.07
N GLU A 140 5.18 24.57 8.97
CA GLU A 140 5.30 24.04 10.32
C GLU A 140 4.07 23.19 10.67
N PRO A 141 4.19 22.15 11.51
CA PRO A 141 3.06 21.38 12.01
C PRO A 141 2.15 22.22 12.92
N PRO A 142 0.94 21.72 13.26
CA PRO A 142 0.06 22.37 14.22
C PRO A 142 0.75 22.70 15.56
N PRO A 143 0.56 23.92 16.09
CA PRO A 143 1.25 24.34 17.32
C PRO A 143 0.77 23.59 18.56
N ASP A 144 -0.51 23.19 18.59
CA ASP A 144 -1.02 22.20 19.52
C ASP A 144 -1.22 20.89 18.75
N PRO A 145 -0.36 19.88 18.95
CA PRO A 145 -0.38 18.69 18.12
C PRO A 145 -1.60 17.78 18.42
N CYS A 146 -2.23 17.94 19.59
CA CYS A 146 -3.35 17.07 19.98
C CYS A 146 -4.71 17.78 19.87
N ASP A 147 -4.76 18.94 19.22
CA ASP A 147 -6.00 19.55 18.72
C ASP A 147 -6.37 18.95 17.35
N THR A 148 -7.63 19.15 16.92
CA THR A 148 -8.11 18.71 15.60
C THR A 148 -7.19 19.19 14.48
N LEU A 149 -6.84 18.27 13.59
CA LEU A 149 -5.96 18.49 12.47
C LEU A 149 -6.74 19.14 11.32
N TYR A 150 -6.17 20.19 10.71
CA TYR A 150 -6.80 20.90 9.59
C TYR A 150 -5.86 21.08 8.39
N TYR A 151 -4.59 20.72 8.58
CA TYR A 151 -3.54 20.82 7.58
C TYR A 151 -2.42 19.85 7.92
N TYR A 152 -1.41 19.76 7.05
CA TYR A 152 -0.25 18.84 7.16
C TYR A 152 -0.49 17.45 6.53
N ILE A 153 0.33 16.46 6.89
CA ILE A 153 0.13 15.05 6.51
C ILE A 153 -1.14 14.49 7.16
N SER A 154 -1.85 13.61 6.47
CA SER A 154 -3.18 13.10 6.85
C SER A 154 -3.24 11.58 6.80
N ALA A 155 -4.26 10.98 7.41
CA ALA A 155 -4.56 9.56 7.22
C ALA A 155 -5.23 9.34 5.84
N PRO A 156 -4.90 8.28 5.08
CA PRO A 156 -3.95 7.20 5.41
C PRO A 156 -2.52 7.45 4.89
N ALA A 157 -2.19 8.66 4.43
CA ALA A 157 -0.87 8.98 3.90
C ALA A 157 0.25 8.91 4.97
N ASP A 158 -0.11 8.90 6.25
CA ASP A 158 0.80 8.71 7.38
C ASP A 158 1.16 7.24 7.65
N ALA A 159 0.52 6.26 7.01
CA ALA A 159 0.76 4.82 7.27
C ALA A 159 2.22 4.40 7.03
N ASP A 160 2.70 3.35 7.70
CA ASP A 160 4.10 2.91 7.60
C ASP A 160 4.41 2.33 6.21
N SER A 161 3.49 1.53 5.69
CA SER A 161 3.69 0.73 4.48
C SER A 161 3.28 1.43 3.18
N VAL A 162 2.53 2.53 3.28
CA VAL A 162 2.04 3.28 2.10
C VAL A 162 3.18 3.96 1.36
N ILE A 163 2.97 4.18 0.06
CA ILE A 163 3.70 5.21 -0.68
C ILE A 163 2.84 6.47 -0.69
N SER A 164 3.14 7.40 0.20
CA SER A 164 2.57 8.75 0.20
C SER A 164 3.23 9.59 -0.89
N VAL A 165 2.41 10.32 -1.66
CA VAL A 165 2.85 11.01 -2.87
C VAL A 165 2.66 12.52 -2.79
N GLY A 166 3.78 13.24 -2.84
CA GLY A 166 3.82 14.70 -2.97
C GLY A 166 3.67 15.20 -4.41
N ALA A 167 3.39 16.49 -4.55
CA ALA A 167 3.16 17.13 -5.85
C ALA A 167 4.30 18.08 -6.23
N VAL A 168 4.88 17.88 -7.41
CA VAL A 168 5.83 18.81 -8.05
C VAL A 168 5.25 19.40 -9.34
N ASN A 169 5.84 20.51 -9.82
CA ASN A 169 5.63 21.02 -11.17
C ASN A 169 6.46 20.27 -12.23
N SER A 170 6.39 20.72 -13.49
CA SER A 170 7.15 20.15 -14.59
C SER A 170 8.66 20.33 -14.46
N GLU A 171 9.12 21.27 -13.64
CA GLU A 171 10.53 21.50 -13.35
C GLU A 171 11.05 20.65 -12.17
N GLY A 172 10.18 19.94 -11.46
CA GLY A 172 10.53 19.19 -10.24
C GLY A 172 10.54 20.03 -8.97
N ASP A 173 10.02 21.26 -9.00
CA ASP A 173 9.83 22.09 -7.81
C ASP A 173 8.54 21.70 -7.07
N ILE A 174 8.61 21.63 -5.74
CA ILE A 174 7.47 21.30 -4.88
C ILE A 174 6.32 22.30 -5.07
N ALA A 175 5.10 21.78 -5.15
CA ALA A 175 3.89 22.57 -5.18
C ALA A 175 3.64 23.17 -3.79
N TYR A 176 3.30 24.47 -3.73
CA TYR A 176 3.06 25.15 -2.45
C TYR A 176 1.95 24.51 -1.59
N PHE A 177 1.02 23.79 -2.23
CA PHE A 177 -0.09 23.12 -1.56
C PHE A 177 0.26 21.70 -1.12
N SER A 178 1.36 21.10 -1.61
CA SER A 178 1.68 19.71 -1.31
C SER A 178 1.82 19.54 0.20
N SER A 179 0.95 18.72 0.81
CA SER A 179 1.14 18.31 2.19
C SER A 179 2.48 17.59 2.33
N HIS A 180 3.04 17.72 3.52
CA HIS A 180 4.34 17.20 3.86
C HIS A 180 4.36 16.79 5.32
N GLY A 181 5.33 15.97 5.67
CA GLY A 181 5.58 15.53 7.02
C GLY A 181 6.50 16.47 7.81
N PRO A 182 7.15 15.96 8.86
CA PRO A 182 7.16 14.53 9.22
C PRO A 182 5.80 14.07 9.75
N THR A 183 5.64 12.77 9.91
CA THR A 183 4.60 12.23 10.80
C THR A 183 4.91 12.62 12.25
N TYR A 184 3.95 12.47 13.15
CA TYR A 184 4.12 12.83 14.56
C TYR A 184 5.27 12.08 15.24
N ASP A 185 5.46 10.81 14.86
CA ASP A 185 6.55 9.97 15.33
C ASP A 185 7.88 10.22 14.59
N GLY A 186 7.90 11.14 13.64
CA GLY A 186 9.12 11.66 13.01
C GLY A 186 9.55 10.98 11.71
N ARG A 187 8.69 10.13 11.10
CA ARG A 187 8.98 9.51 9.81
C ARG A 187 8.89 10.54 8.68
N ILE A 188 9.69 10.31 7.65
CA ILE A 188 9.67 11.13 6.45
C ILE A 188 8.40 10.81 5.66
N LYS A 189 7.63 11.86 5.38
CA LYS A 189 6.49 11.85 4.45
C LYS A 189 6.51 13.13 3.63
N PRO A 190 6.09 13.13 2.35
CA PRO A 190 5.73 11.93 1.57
C PRO A 190 6.94 11.01 1.33
N GLU A 191 6.71 9.79 0.85
CA GLU A 191 7.81 8.90 0.41
C GLU A 191 8.47 9.44 -0.86
N VAL A 192 7.65 9.85 -1.83
CA VAL A 192 8.11 10.25 -3.16
C VAL A 192 7.23 11.38 -3.71
N CYS A 193 7.67 11.98 -4.81
CA CYS A 193 6.93 12.99 -5.54
C CYS A 193 6.66 12.58 -6.99
N ALA A 194 5.56 13.09 -7.54
CA ALA A 194 5.29 13.07 -8.97
C ALA A 194 4.60 14.37 -9.39
N ARG A 195 4.43 14.57 -10.71
CA ARG A 195 3.83 15.79 -11.25
C ARG A 195 2.37 15.94 -10.78
N GLY A 196 2.13 16.97 -9.98
CA GLY A 196 0.80 17.31 -9.47
C GLY A 196 0.37 18.74 -9.82
N VAL A 197 1.20 19.53 -10.51
CA VAL A 197 0.84 20.89 -10.95
C VAL A 197 0.60 20.88 -12.45
N SER A 198 -0.55 21.41 -12.86
CA SER A 198 -0.98 21.49 -14.28
C SER A 198 -0.90 20.12 -14.98
N THR A 199 -1.24 19.05 -14.27
CA THR A 199 -1.27 17.69 -14.81
C THR A 199 -2.41 17.57 -15.81
N TRP A 200 -2.11 17.00 -16.97
CA TRP A 200 -3.08 16.79 -18.05
C TRP A 200 -4.02 15.64 -17.71
N CYS A 201 -5.33 15.87 -17.79
CA CYS A 201 -6.36 14.88 -17.49
C CYS A 201 -7.60 15.13 -18.36
N VAL A 202 -8.56 14.20 -18.34
CA VAL A 202 -9.86 14.44 -18.97
C VAL A 202 -10.64 15.51 -18.20
N ASN A 203 -11.57 16.17 -18.89
CA ASN A 203 -12.58 16.99 -18.25
C ASN A 203 -13.83 16.12 -18.03
N ALA A 204 -14.12 15.74 -16.78
CA ALA A 204 -15.15 14.76 -16.43
C ALA A 204 -16.54 14.99 -17.08
N ASN A 205 -16.89 16.25 -17.38
CA ASN A 205 -18.20 16.63 -17.92
C ASN A 205 -18.21 16.90 -19.43
N SER A 206 -17.17 16.47 -20.18
CA SER A 206 -17.09 16.71 -21.63
C SER A 206 -16.07 15.80 -22.32
N ASP A 207 -16.13 15.70 -23.65
CA ASP A 207 -15.12 15.00 -24.46
C ASP A 207 -13.81 15.81 -24.66
N SER A 208 -13.45 16.65 -23.68
CA SER A 208 -12.27 17.53 -23.76
C SER A 208 -11.24 17.19 -22.69
N TYR A 209 -10.03 17.69 -22.89
CA TYR A 209 -8.94 17.58 -21.93
C TYR A 209 -8.70 18.92 -21.24
N ARG A 210 -8.14 18.87 -20.03
CA ARG A 210 -7.77 20.04 -19.25
C ARG A 210 -6.52 19.78 -18.44
N THR A 211 -5.98 20.83 -17.84
CA THR A 211 -5.06 20.69 -16.72
C THR A 211 -5.79 20.83 -15.38
N ALA A 212 -5.28 20.12 -14.37
CA ALA A 212 -5.67 20.24 -12.98
C ALA A 212 -4.41 20.21 -12.09
N SER A 213 -4.55 20.63 -10.83
CA SER A 213 -3.46 20.59 -9.86
C SER A 213 -3.93 19.98 -8.54
N GLY A 214 -3.09 19.16 -7.92
CA GLY A 214 -3.33 18.48 -6.65
C GLY A 214 -2.43 17.25 -6.51
N THR A 215 -2.12 16.84 -5.28
CA THR A 215 -1.46 15.55 -5.01
C THR A 215 -2.30 14.36 -5.48
N SER A 216 -3.63 14.54 -5.57
CA SER A 216 -4.57 13.61 -6.22
C SER A 216 -4.24 13.31 -7.68
N LEU A 217 -3.45 14.15 -8.37
CA LEU A 217 -3.00 13.89 -9.74
C LEU A 217 -1.58 13.29 -9.78
N SER A 218 -0.85 13.36 -8.67
CA SER A 218 0.47 12.74 -8.51
C SER A 218 0.35 11.27 -8.13
N ALA A 219 -0.51 10.95 -7.15
CA ALA A 219 -0.75 9.57 -6.69
C ALA A 219 -1.05 8.58 -7.83
N PRO A 220 -2.02 8.83 -8.74
CA PRO A 220 -2.29 7.93 -9.86
C PRO A 220 -1.12 7.76 -10.84
N LEU A 221 -0.25 8.76 -11.00
CA LEU A 221 0.96 8.61 -11.82
C LEU A 221 1.95 7.64 -11.16
N VAL A 222 2.11 7.72 -9.84
CA VAL A 222 2.93 6.77 -9.08
C VAL A 222 2.28 5.38 -9.04
N SER A 223 0.95 5.30 -8.93
CA SER A 223 0.23 4.02 -9.02
C SER A 223 0.43 3.32 -10.35
N GLY A 224 0.37 4.04 -11.47
CA GLY A 224 0.65 3.40 -12.75
C GLY A 224 2.14 3.11 -12.95
N ALA A 225 3.05 3.90 -12.38
CA ALA A 225 4.46 3.54 -12.32
C ALA A 225 4.69 2.23 -11.55
N ALA A 226 3.95 2.01 -10.45
CA ALA A 226 4.00 0.76 -9.70
C ALA A 226 3.49 -0.42 -10.52
N ALA A 227 2.37 -0.26 -11.23
CA ALA A 227 1.86 -1.29 -12.14
C ALA A 227 2.89 -1.65 -13.22
N VAL A 228 3.59 -0.65 -13.78
CA VAL A 228 4.68 -0.87 -14.74
C VAL A 228 5.85 -1.62 -14.11
N ILE A 229 6.28 -1.27 -12.89
CA ILE A 229 7.34 -1.99 -12.17
C ILE A 229 6.94 -3.44 -11.90
N LEU A 230 5.72 -3.67 -11.39
CA LEU A 230 5.18 -5.02 -11.14
C LEU A 230 5.05 -5.84 -12.44
N SER A 231 4.75 -5.21 -13.57
CA SER A 231 4.75 -5.91 -14.86
C SER A 231 6.13 -6.43 -15.27
N ALA A 232 7.20 -5.74 -14.85
CA ALA A 232 8.58 -6.15 -15.07
C ALA A 232 9.08 -7.14 -14.00
N HIS A 233 8.59 -7.01 -12.76
CA HIS A 233 8.94 -7.80 -11.59
C HIS A 233 7.70 -8.35 -10.87
N PRO A 234 7.00 -9.33 -11.47
CA PRO A 234 5.73 -9.83 -10.93
C PRO A 234 5.88 -10.65 -9.63
N ASP A 235 7.11 -10.96 -9.24
CA ASP A 235 7.47 -11.66 -8.00
C ASP A 235 7.85 -10.71 -6.85
N TRP A 236 7.92 -9.40 -7.10
CA TRP A 236 8.23 -8.44 -6.06
C TRP A 236 7.05 -8.23 -5.12
N THR A 237 7.36 -8.18 -3.83
CA THR A 237 6.41 -7.75 -2.79
C THR A 237 6.14 -6.25 -2.88
N PRO A 238 5.02 -5.76 -2.33
CA PRO A 238 4.76 -4.32 -2.22
C PRO A 238 5.93 -3.54 -1.63
N MET A 239 6.57 -4.09 -0.59
CA MET A 239 7.69 -3.42 0.07
C MET A 239 8.94 -3.35 -0.79
N GLN A 240 9.19 -4.33 -1.67
CA GLN A 240 10.29 -4.27 -2.64
C GLN A 240 10.04 -3.21 -3.71
N VAL A 241 8.80 -3.09 -4.21
CA VAL A 241 8.43 -2.03 -5.15
C VAL A 241 8.57 -0.66 -4.49
N ARG A 242 8.08 -0.50 -3.24
CA ARG A 242 8.23 0.72 -2.44
C ARG A 242 9.69 1.08 -2.22
N GLU A 243 10.53 0.13 -1.81
CA GLU A 243 11.98 0.34 -1.66
C GLU A 243 12.60 0.80 -2.98
N ALA A 244 12.35 0.08 -4.08
CA ALA A 244 12.91 0.43 -5.38
C ALA A 244 12.56 1.87 -5.78
N MET A 245 11.28 2.25 -5.67
CA MET A 245 10.84 3.61 -5.98
C MET A 245 11.55 4.67 -5.14
N MET A 246 11.67 4.46 -3.82
CA MET A 246 12.31 5.42 -2.93
C MET A 246 13.82 5.50 -3.18
N MET A 247 14.48 4.35 -3.33
CA MET A 247 15.94 4.27 -3.43
C MET A 247 16.49 4.70 -4.79
N THR A 248 15.63 4.82 -5.81
CA THR A 248 16.01 5.33 -7.13
C THR A 248 15.47 6.73 -7.43
N SER A 249 14.77 7.36 -6.48
CA SER A 249 14.30 8.73 -6.62
C SER A 249 15.44 9.75 -6.56
N ASP A 250 15.22 10.93 -7.16
CA ASP A 250 16.28 11.92 -7.43
C ASP A 250 16.88 12.64 -6.20
N ARG A 251 16.40 12.36 -4.98
CA ARG A 251 16.89 12.91 -3.71
C ARG A 251 17.21 11.86 -2.64
N VAL A 252 17.44 10.61 -3.04
CA VAL A 252 17.77 9.49 -2.12
C VAL A 252 18.92 9.79 -1.13
N ASP A 253 19.90 10.60 -1.53
CA ASP A 253 21.06 10.96 -0.68
C ASP A 253 20.72 12.03 0.38
N THR A 254 19.64 12.79 0.18
CA THR A 254 19.22 13.89 1.05
C THR A 254 17.70 13.96 1.15
N PRO A 255 17.03 12.91 1.67
CA PRO A 255 15.59 12.91 1.79
C PRO A 255 15.15 13.95 2.84
N ASP A 256 14.02 14.58 2.59
CA ASP A 256 13.44 15.60 3.46
C ASP A 256 11.92 15.40 3.54
N ASN A 257 11.25 16.20 4.37
CA ASN A 257 9.81 16.07 4.52
C ASN A 257 9.00 16.73 3.40
N ASP A 258 9.61 17.56 2.55
CA ASP A 258 8.87 18.22 1.46
C ASP A 258 8.78 17.30 0.24
N TYR A 259 9.93 16.74 -0.15
CA TYR A 259 10.11 15.92 -1.36
C TYR A 259 10.14 14.42 -1.07
N GLY A 260 10.28 14.02 0.20
CA GLY A 260 10.59 12.63 0.53
C GLY A 260 11.95 12.25 -0.03
N TYR A 261 11.98 11.14 -0.77
CA TYR A 261 13.13 10.67 -1.51
C TYR A 261 13.26 11.31 -2.90
N GLY A 262 12.31 12.17 -3.30
CA GLY A 262 12.37 12.94 -4.53
C GLY A 262 11.37 12.48 -5.59
N VAL A 263 11.59 12.93 -6.83
CA VAL A 263 10.77 12.53 -7.98
C VAL A 263 11.17 11.13 -8.43
N ILE A 264 10.17 10.26 -8.63
CA ILE A 264 10.40 8.86 -9.01
C ILE A 264 11.08 8.72 -10.38
N ASP A 265 11.95 7.72 -10.49
CA ASP A 265 12.50 7.23 -11.77
C ASP A 265 12.09 5.76 -11.96
N VAL A 266 11.11 5.54 -12.83
CA VAL A 266 10.51 4.22 -13.09
C VAL A 266 11.50 3.26 -13.72
N MET A 267 12.35 3.75 -14.64
CA MET A 267 13.33 2.89 -15.31
C MET A 267 14.41 2.45 -14.33
N ALA A 268 14.91 3.39 -13.52
CA ALA A 268 15.86 3.05 -12.48
C ALA A 268 15.26 2.10 -11.44
N ALA A 269 13.98 2.26 -11.07
CA ALA A 269 13.29 1.34 -10.17
C ALA A 269 13.12 -0.07 -10.75
N ILE A 270 12.88 -0.21 -12.06
CA ILE A 270 12.89 -1.51 -12.74
C ILE A 270 14.30 -2.12 -12.75
N ASP A 271 15.33 -1.32 -12.99
CA ASP A 271 16.72 -1.80 -12.99
C ASP A 271 17.29 -1.95 -11.57
N TYR A 272 16.50 -1.64 -10.53
CA TYR A 272 16.93 -1.72 -9.14
C TYR A 272 17.12 -3.19 -8.76
N GLU A 273 18.36 -3.53 -8.45
CA GLU A 273 18.64 -4.71 -7.66
C GLU A 273 18.14 -4.39 -6.26
N THR A 274 16.91 -4.85 -5.94
CA THR A 274 16.43 -4.79 -4.57
C THR A 274 17.52 -5.25 -3.65
N SER A 275 17.60 -4.68 -2.46
CA SER A 275 18.30 -5.32 -1.36
C SER A 275 17.53 -6.59 -0.97
N ALA A 276 17.22 -7.47 -1.93
CA ALA A 276 17.43 -8.88 -1.75
C ALA A 276 18.70 -8.98 -0.95
N ILE A 277 18.53 -9.28 0.32
CA ILE A 277 19.56 -9.79 1.20
C ILE A 277 20.39 -10.68 0.27
N ASP A 278 21.62 -10.25 -0.05
CA ASP A 278 22.57 -11.13 -0.72
C ASP A 278 22.47 -12.43 0.06
N GLU A 279 22.09 -13.54 -0.57
CA GLU A 279 22.00 -14.81 0.14
C GLU A 279 23.34 -15.13 0.85
N ASN A 280 24.41 -14.39 0.53
CA ASN A 280 25.73 -14.43 1.15
C ASN A 280 26.04 -13.35 2.21
N SER A 281 25.15 -12.39 2.52
CA SER A 281 25.38 -11.42 3.60
C SER A 281 24.15 -11.24 4.51
N ILE A 282 23.75 -12.34 5.14
CA ILE A 282 22.82 -12.30 6.28
C ILE A 282 23.61 -11.82 7.51
N PRO A 283 23.15 -10.82 8.28
CA PRO A 283 23.67 -10.56 9.62
C PRO A 283 23.61 -11.85 10.44
N ASP A 284 24.68 -12.19 11.17
CA ASP A 284 24.84 -13.46 11.89
C ASP A 284 23.73 -13.82 12.92
N GLU A 285 22.70 -12.98 13.11
CA GLU A 285 21.76 -13.09 14.22
C GLU A 285 20.26 -13.22 13.90
N PHE A 286 19.78 -13.10 12.65
CA PHE A 286 18.36 -13.35 12.37
C PHE A 286 18.10 -14.68 11.67
N SER A 287 17.40 -15.57 12.39
CA SER A 287 16.85 -16.80 11.85
C SER A 287 15.53 -16.45 11.18
N ILE A 288 15.43 -16.48 9.85
CA ILE A 288 14.14 -16.28 9.17
C ILE A 288 13.42 -17.63 9.16
N LEU A 289 12.12 -17.65 9.50
CA LEU A 289 11.23 -18.78 9.28
C LEU A 289 10.48 -18.52 7.97
N ASN A 290 10.74 -19.33 6.95
CA ASN A 290 10.01 -19.29 5.69
C ASN A 290 9.11 -20.53 5.60
N ILE A 291 7.83 -20.36 5.27
CA ILE A 291 6.86 -21.45 5.23
C ILE A 291 6.11 -21.40 3.91
N TYR A 292 6.40 -22.37 3.04
CA TYR A 292 5.82 -22.42 1.70
C TYR A 292 5.40 -23.86 1.30
N PRO A 293 4.22 -24.02 0.66
CA PRO A 293 3.19 -23.00 0.40
C PRO A 293 2.48 -22.53 1.68
N ASN A 294 1.87 -21.33 1.66
CA ASN A 294 0.95 -20.82 2.68
C ASN A 294 0.02 -19.75 2.05
N PRO A 295 -1.30 -19.98 1.89
CA PRO A 295 -2.06 -21.16 2.33
C PRO A 295 -1.60 -22.48 1.69
N PHE A 296 -1.82 -23.61 2.36
CA PHE A 296 -1.35 -24.91 1.91
C PHE A 296 -2.43 -25.99 1.92
N ASN A 297 -2.25 -27.05 1.12
CA ASN A 297 -3.11 -28.24 1.08
C ASN A 297 -2.35 -29.50 0.59
N PRO A 298 -2.27 -30.60 1.35
CA PRO A 298 -2.34 -30.66 2.81
C PRO A 298 -0.97 -30.45 3.45
N THR A 299 0.08 -30.15 2.67
CA THR A 299 1.45 -30.07 3.18
C THR A 299 2.13 -28.74 2.91
N THR A 300 2.92 -28.26 3.87
CA THR A 300 3.80 -27.10 3.74
C THR A 300 5.23 -27.44 4.17
N THR A 301 6.21 -26.66 3.71
CA THR A 301 7.63 -26.81 4.08
C THR A 301 8.07 -25.61 4.86
N MET A 302 8.62 -25.84 6.04
CA MET A 302 9.23 -24.83 6.89
C MET A 302 10.75 -24.87 6.71
N GLN A 303 11.32 -23.75 6.31
CA GLN A 303 12.75 -23.51 6.19
C GLN A 303 13.17 -22.51 7.25
N PHE A 304 14.22 -22.81 8.01
CA PHE A 304 14.80 -21.88 8.98
C PHE A 304 16.29 -22.12 9.17
N LYS A 305 17.00 -21.09 9.61
CA LYS A 305 18.44 -21.14 9.89
C LYS A 305 18.71 -21.20 11.39
N VAL A 306 19.54 -22.13 11.82
CA VAL A 306 20.04 -22.20 13.20
C VAL A 306 21.38 -21.49 13.25
N GLY A 307 21.47 -20.37 13.98
CA GLY A 307 22.69 -19.54 14.05
C GLY A 307 23.81 -20.16 14.87
N THR A 308 23.48 -20.94 15.92
CA THR A 308 24.47 -21.63 16.76
C THR A 308 23.95 -23.00 17.19
N ASP A 309 24.86 -23.97 17.37
CA ASP A 309 24.51 -25.29 17.87
C ASP A 309 23.75 -25.21 19.19
N GLY A 310 22.52 -25.71 19.22
CA GLY A 310 21.73 -25.62 20.44
C GLY A 310 20.36 -26.29 20.32
N HIS A 311 19.65 -26.27 21.45
CA HIS A 311 18.33 -26.86 21.51
C HIS A 311 17.34 -26.04 20.70
N THR A 312 16.60 -26.71 19.82
CA THR A 312 15.57 -26.12 18.97
C THR A 312 14.28 -26.90 19.13
N SER A 313 13.16 -26.19 19.30
CA SER A 313 11.83 -26.79 19.30
C SER A 313 10.93 -26.08 18.29
N LEU A 314 10.12 -26.85 17.57
CA LEU A 314 9.16 -26.36 16.58
C LEU A 314 7.81 -27.00 16.88
N HIS A 315 6.84 -26.14 17.18
CA HIS A 315 5.52 -26.51 17.62
C HIS A 315 4.45 -25.89 16.72
N VAL A 316 3.34 -26.60 16.55
CA VAL A 316 2.15 -26.11 15.85
C VAL A 316 1.04 -25.91 16.86
N TYR A 317 0.39 -24.76 16.84
CA TYR A 317 -0.75 -24.43 17.68
C TYR A 317 -1.98 -24.10 16.83
N ASP A 318 -3.18 -24.37 17.35
CA ASP A 318 -4.42 -23.88 16.74
C ASP A 318 -4.74 -22.45 17.20
N ILE A 319 -5.82 -21.87 16.67
CA ILE A 319 -6.26 -20.50 17.02
C ILE A 319 -6.60 -20.29 18.49
N THR A 320 -6.83 -21.35 19.25
CA THR A 320 -7.12 -21.27 20.70
C THR A 320 -5.85 -21.31 21.55
N GLY A 321 -4.68 -21.46 20.91
CA GLY A 321 -3.40 -21.65 21.57
C GLY A 321 -3.16 -23.07 22.04
N HIS A 322 -3.97 -24.05 21.61
CA HIS A 322 -3.76 -25.45 21.96
C HIS A 322 -2.70 -26.07 21.04
N LEU A 323 -1.74 -26.78 21.65
CA LEU A 323 -0.64 -27.45 20.94
C LEU A 323 -1.18 -28.62 20.12
N VAL A 324 -1.11 -28.49 18.80
CA VAL A 324 -1.56 -29.48 17.82
C VAL A 324 -0.50 -30.53 17.58
N GLU A 325 0.75 -30.11 17.34
CA GLU A 325 1.84 -31.01 17.00
C GLU A 325 3.21 -30.45 17.41
N THR A 326 4.16 -31.33 17.69
CA THR A 326 5.58 -30.97 17.87
C THR A 326 6.38 -31.63 16.76
N ILE A 327 6.92 -30.81 15.87
CA ILE A 327 7.66 -31.26 14.69
C ILE A 327 9.12 -31.49 15.04
N ILE A 328 9.68 -30.65 15.92
CA ILE A 328 11.07 -30.70 16.35
C ILE A 328 11.13 -30.45 17.86
N ASN A 329 11.99 -31.20 18.56
CA ASN A 329 12.34 -30.92 19.95
C ASN A 329 13.69 -31.57 20.30
N GLU A 330 14.77 -31.09 19.69
CA GLU A 330 16.09 -31.72 19.80
C GLU A 330 17.22 -30.68 19.71
N LYS A 331 18.48 -31.14 19.68
CA LYS A 331 19.63 -30.25 19.46
C LYS A 331 19.95 -30.23 17.97
N LEU A 332 19.88 -29.06 17.35
CA LEU A 332 20.27 -28.86 15.95
C LEU A 332 21.66 -28.23 15.87
N MET A 333 22.40 -28.58 14.81
CA MET A 333 23.66 -27.93 14.45
C MET A 333 23.37 -26.63 13.71
N ALA A 334 24.31 -25.69 13.75
CA ALA A 334 24.23 -24.47 12.98
C ALA A 334 24.13 -24.77 11.47
N GLY A 335 23.29 -24.01 10.76
CA GLY A 335 23.02 -24.18 9.33
C GLY A 335 21.53 -24.13 9.00
N ASP A 336 21.20 -24.40 7.73
CA ASP A 336 19.84 -24.38 7.21
C ASP A 336 19.14 -25.71 7.44
N HIS A 337 17.87 -25.64 7.85
CA HIS A 337 17.03 -26.78 8.17
C HIS A 337 15.70 -26.70 7.43
N TYR A 338 15.21 -27.86 6.99
CA TYR A 338 13.98 -27.99 6.20
C TYR A 338 13.11 -29.09 6.79
N TYR A 339 11.89 -28.74 7.17
CA TYR A 339 10.93 -29.68 7.73
C TYR A 339 9.59 -29.56 7.00
N LYS A 340 9.07 -30.71 6.56
CA LYS A 340 7.76 -30.79 5.94
C LYS A 340 6.70 -31.11 6.99
N TRP A 341 5.59 -30.36 6.97
CA TRP A 341 4.42 -30.64 7.78
C TRP A 341 3.25 -31.11 6.90
N ASP A 342 2.51 -32.11 7.37
CA ASP A 342 1.33 -32.66 6.70
C ASP A 342 0.11 -32.55 7.63
N ALA A 343 -0.83 -31.67 7.28
CA ALA A 343 -2.01 -31.37 8.05
C ALA A 343 -3.26 -32.16 7.61
N SER A 344 -3.12 -33.22 6.80
CA SER A 344 -4.25 -33.98 6.25
C SER A 344 -5.28 -34.45 7.30
N GLY A 345 -4.84 -34.71 8.54
CA GLY A 345 -5.69 -35.10 9.67
C GLY A 345 -6.42 -33.97 10.41
N LEU A 346 -6.16 -32.70 10.09
CA LEU A 346 -6.65 -31.53 10.84
C LEU A 346 -7.83 -30.84 10.15
N SER A 347 -8.50 -29.91 10.82
CA SER A 347 -9.55 -29.09 10.19
C SER A 347 -8.93 -27.96 9.37
N SER A 348 -9.59 -27.51 8.31
CA SER A 348 -9.19 -26.26 7.64
C SER A 348 -9.28 -25.10 8.64
N GLY A 349 -8.34 -24.16 8.56
CA GLY A 349 -8.28 -23.04 9.48
C GLY A 349 -6.89 -22.48 9.65
N ILE A 350 -6.76 -21.57 10.62
CA ILE A 350 -5.52 -20.90 10.96
C ILE A 350 -4.75 -21.72 12.02
N TYR A 351 -3.45 -21.84 11.81
CA TYR A 351 -2.50 -22.44 12.74
C TYR A 351 -1.33 -21.50 12.95
N PHE A 352 -0.62 -21.66 14.07
CA PHE A 352 0.57 -20.91 14.40
C PHE A 352 1.76 -21.85 14.54
N ILE A 353 2.80 -21.61 13.76
CA ILE A 353 4.10 -22.25 13.93
C ILE A 353 4.90 -21.42 14.90
N HIS A 354 5.35 -22.04 15.99
CA HIS A 354 6.21 -21.41 16.98
C HIS A 354 7.52 -22.19 17.06
N ILE A 355 8.62 -21.50 16.79
CA ILE A 355 9.96 -22.08 16.86
C ILE A 355 10.76 -21.38 17.95
N ASN A 356 11.37 -22.17 18.84
CA ASN A 356 12.36 -21.72 19.80
C ASN A 356 13.73 -22.15 19.30
N LEU A 357 14.60 -21.18 19.08
CA LEU A 357 15.98 -21.34 18.65
C LEU A 357 16.91 -20.93 19.81
N PRO A 358 18.20 -21.31 19.75
CA PRO A 358 19.19 -20.86 20.74
C PRO A 358 19.34 -19.33 20.80
N THR A 359 19.06 -18.65 19.68
CA THR A 359 19.22 -17.20 19.49
C THR A 359 17.95 -16.40 19.73
N GLY A 360 16.78 -17.04 19.88
CA GLY A 360 15.50 -16.35 20.02
C GLY A 360 14.30 -17.25 19.75
N ASN A 361 13.11 -16.66 19.67
CA ASN A 361 11.90 -17.38 19.27
C ASN A 361 11.16 -16.62 18.17
N ILE A 362 10.42 -17.36 17.34
CA ILE A 362 9.67 -16.81 16.20
C ILE A 362 8.32 -17.50 16.16
N THR A 363 7.27 -16.74 15.84
CA THR A 363 5.93 -17.27 15.63
C THR A 363 5.39 -16.79 14.29
N GLN A 364 4.80 -17.68 13.50
CA GLN A 364 4.25 -17.36 12.18
C GLN A 364 2.88 -17.99 11.99
N LYS A 365 1.94 -17.21 11.45
CA LYS A 365 0.59 -17.66 11.07
C LYS A 365 0.64 -18.44 9.77
N ILE A 366 -0.06 -19.57 9.71
CA ILE A 366 -0.26 -20.35 8.49
C ILE A 366 -1.74 -20.75 8.32
N THR A 367 -2.18 -20.87 7.07
CA THR A 367 -3.56 -21.19 6.71
C THR A 367 -3.61 -22.53 6.01
N TYR A 368 -4.34 -23.49 6.60
CA TYR A 368 -4.61 -24.79 5.99
C TYR A 368 -5.99 -24.78 5.31
N LEU A 369 -6.02 -25.12 4.02
CA LEU A 369 -7.26 -25.26 3.23
C LEU A 369 -7.40 -26.73 2.80
N LYS A 370 -8.60 -27.30 2.95
CA LYS A 370 -8.89 -28.68 2.50
C LYS A 370 -9.48 -28.71 1.11
#